data_AF-A0A257CMC0-F1
#
_entry.id   AF-A0A257CMC0-F1
#
_cell.length_a   1.000
_cell.length_b   1.000
_cell.length_c   1.000
_cell.angle_alpha   90.00
_cell.angle_beta   90.00
_cell.angle_gamma   90.00
#
_symmetry.space_group_name_H-M   'P 1'
#
loop_
_entity.id
_entity.type
_entity.pdbx_description
1 polymer ?
#
loop_
_entity_poly.entity_id
_entity_poly.type
_entity_poly.pdbx_seq_one_letter_code
_entity_poly.pdbx_strand_id
1 'polypeptide(L)'
;MNFELRFTGEEITAWGDMGLMKRMLDHMQFDTALTSAGLPQPGSNRGYAPEQLNTQFMLSVWCGANRFEHGEVTRHDPVLKRTFGINRMANFKTVMRQLGILRYFCS
;
A
#
# COMPACT_ATOMS: atom_id res chain seq x y z
N MET A 1 31.63 -3.27 -23.97
CA MET A 1 30.73 -2.57 -23.03
C MET A 1 31.40 -2.60 -21.66
N ASN A 2 31.79 -1.44 -21.13
CA ASN A 2 32.34 -1.34 -19.77
C ASN A 2 31.19 -0.96 -18.83
N PHE A 3 30.74 -1.89 -18.00
CA PHE A 3 29.71 -1.62 -17.00
C PHE A 3 30.40 -1.23 -15.69
N GLU A 4 30.15 -0.02 -15.20
CA GLU A 4 30.51 0.35 -13.82
C GLU A 4 29.41 -0.16 -12.87
N LEU A 5 29.77 -1.12 -12.02
CA LEU A 5 28.92 -1.58 -10.93
C LEU A 5 29.28 -0.81 -9.65
N ARG A 6 28.27 -0.26 -8.97
CA ARG A 6 28.41 0.34 -7.64
C ARG A 6 27.46 -0.34 -6.68
N PHE A 7 27.94 -0.56 -5.47
CA PHE A 7 27.17 -1.20 -4.40
C PHE A 7 26.90 -0.17 -3.31
N THR A 8 25.72 -0.23 -2.72
CA THR A 8 25.33 0.55 -1.54
C THR A 8 24.79 -0.41 -0.49
N GLY A 9 25.00 -0.08 0.79
CA GLY A 9 24.39 -0.80 1.91
C GLY A 9 22.95 -0.37 2.19
N GLU A 10 22.48 0.68 1.52
CA GLU A 10 21.11 1.18 1.63
C GLU A 10 20.12 0.27 0.91
N GLU A 11 18.88 0.20 1.41
CA GLU A 11 17.81 -0.50 0.71
C GLU A 11 17.39 0.27 -0.55
N ILE A 12 17.33 -0.43 -1.68
CA ILE A 12 16.96 0.15 -2.98
C ILE A 12 15.57 -0.37 -3.36
N THR A 13 14.73 0.51 -3.88
CA THR A 13 13.45 0.15 -4.50
C THR A 13 13.40 0.65 -5.94
N ALA A 14 12.66 -0.05 -6.78
CA ALA A 14 12.38 0.38 -8.15
C ALA A 14 11.38 1.56 -8.20
N TRP A 15 10.77 1.92 -7.07
CA TRP A 15 9.66 2.88 -7.00
C TRP A 15 10.03 4.13 -6.19
N GLY A 16 11.17 4.76 -6.52
CA GLY A 16 11.68 5.92 -5.79
C GLY A 16 10.70 7.10 -5.68
N ASP A 17 9.84 7.28 -6.69
CA ASP A 17 8.82 8.34 -6.72
C ASP A 17 7.75 8.19 -5.62
N MET A 18 7.64 7.00 -5.00
CA MET A 18 6.70 6.77 -3.89
C MET A 18 7.02 7.63 -2.67
N GLY A 19 8.27 8.06 -2.49
CA GLY A 19 8.63 9.02 -1.45
C GLY A 19 7.98 10.39 -1.66
N LEU A 20 7.89 10.86 -2.91
CA LEU A 20 7.19 12.10 -3.25
C LEU A 20 5.67 11.94 -3.07
N MET A 21 5.13 10.81 -3.56
CA MET A 21 3.72 10.47 -3.41
C MET A 21 3.29 10.49 -1.94
N LYS A 22 4.07 9.88 -1.04
CA LYS A 22 3.78 9.91 0.40
C LYS A 22 3.72 11.33 0.96
N ARG A 23 4.68 12.19 0.64
CA ARG A 23 4.68 13.59 1.10
C ARG A 23 3.43 14.35 0.63
N MET A 24 2.97 14.09 -0.59
CA MET A 24 1.74 14.66 -1.11
C MET A 24 0.52 14.19 -0.33
N LEU A 25 0.41 12.88 -0.05
CA LEU A 25 -0.69 12.30 0.74
C LEU A 25 -0.74 12.85 2.17
N ASP A 26 0.43 13.06 2.78
CA ASP A 26 0.56 13.67 4.11
C ASP A 26 0.04 15.11 4.11
N HIS A 27 0.41 15.89 3.11
CA HIS A 27 -0.08 17.26 2.94
C HIS A 27 -1.59 17.33 2.75
N MET A 28 -2.18 16.34 2.09
CA MET A 28 -3.63 16.23 1.89
C MET A 28 -4.36 15.62 3.10
N GLN A 29 -3.63 15.22 4.15
CA GLN A 29 -4.19 14.53 5.31
C GLN A 29 -4.99 13.29 4.93
N PHE A 30 -4.50 12.54 3.94
CA PHE A 30 -5.21 11.41 3.35
C PHE A 30 -5.62 10.34 4.37
N ASP A 31 -4.75 10.02 5.33
CA ASP A 31 -5.08 9.09 6.41
C ASP A 31 -6.26 9.57 7.27
N THR A 32 -6.34 10.88 7.54
CA THR A 32 -7.45 11.47 8.29
C THR A 32 -8.77 11.36 7.51
N ALA A 33 -8.71 11.60 6.19
CA ALA A 33 -9.86 11.43 5.32
C ALA A 33 -10.36 9.97 5.32
N LEU A 34 -9.45 9.00 5.24
CA LEU A 34 -9.79 7.57 5.31
C LEU A 34 -10.43 7.17 6.63
N THR A 35 -9.90 7.65 7.77
CA THR A 35 -10.50 7.39 9.08
C THR A 35 -11.88 8.04 9.20
N SER A 36 -12.07 9.24 8.66
CA SER A 36 -13.35 9.96 8.70
C SER A 36 -14.43 9.33 7.81
N ALA A 37 -14.05 8.49 6.83
CA ALA A 37 -14.97 7.87 5.88
C ALA A 37 -15.84 6.76 6.51
N GLY A 38 -15.61 6.39 7.78
CA GLY A 38 -16.43 5.41 8.49
C GLY A 38 -16.36 4.01 7.88
N LEU A 39 -15.17 3.61 7.42
CA LEU A 39 -14.96 2.33 6.74
C LEU A 39 -15.36 1.13 7.64
N PRO A 40 -15.91 0.05 7.05
CA PRO A 40 -16.31 -1.14 7.80
C PRO A 40 -15.09 -1.78 8.45
N GLN A 41 -15.11 -1.81 9.79
CA GLN A 41 -14.00 -2.30 10.61
C GLN A 41 -13.98 -3.85 10.64
N PRO A 42 -12.78 -4.46 10.67
CA PRO A 42 -12.66 -5.91 10.72
C PRO A 42 -13.15 -6.46 12.07
N GLY A 43 -14.05 -7.44 12.04
CA GLY A 43 -14.54 -8.13 13.25
C GLY A 43 -13.57 -9.17 13.85
N SER A 44 -12.30 -9.20 13.42
CA SER A 44 -11.30 -10.18 13.87
C SER A 44 -10.11 -9.49 14.51
N ASN A 45 -9.63 -10.01 15.65
CA ASN A 45 -8.44 -9.52 16.35
C ASN A 45 -7.13 -9.60 15.53
N ARG A 46 -7.13 -10.30 14.39
CA ARG A 46 -6.00 -10.37 13.43
C ARG A 46 -6.30 -9.67 12.11
N GLY A 47 -7.36 -8.85 12.07
CA GLY A 47 -7.71 -8.05 10.91
C GLY A 47 -6.69 -6.95 10.64
N TYR A 48 -6.53 -6.60 9.37
CA TYR A 48 -5.80 -5.39 8.99
C TYR A 48 -6.75 -4.20 9.05
N ALA A 49 -6.23 -3.05 9.46
CA ALA A 49 -6.96 -1.80 9.44
C ALA A 49 -7.48 -1.50 8.01
N PRO A 50 -8.76 -1.15 7.83
CA PRO A 50 -9.31 -0.91 6.50
C PRO A 50 -8.63 0.27 5.80
N GLU A 51 -8.14 1.26 6.54
CA GLU A 51 -7.33 2.37 6.05
C GLU A 51 -6.04 1.84 5.40
N GLN A 52 -5.34 0.92 6.08
CA GLN A 52 -4.13 0.27 5.56
C GLN A 52 -4.42 -0.50 4.27
N LEU A 53 -5.55 -1.22 4.21
CA LEU A 53 -5.93 -2.00 3.03
C LEU A 53 -6.22 -1.12 1.81
N ASN A 54 -6.86 0.03 2.02
CA ASN A 54 -7.13 1.00 0.95
C ASN A 54 -5.83 1.64 0.45
N THR A 55 -4.98 2.13 1.36
CA THR A 55 -3.67 2.70 0.99
C THR A 55 -2.81 1.68 0.27
N GLN A 56 -2.79 0.42 0.72
CA GLN A 56 -2.04 -0.65 0.05
C GLN A 56 -2.58 -0.96 -1.35
N PHE A 57 -3.90 -0.90 -1.55
CA PHE A 57 -4.50 -1.07 -2.87
C PHE A 57 -4.12 0.08 -3.81
N MET A 58 -4.19 1.33 -3.34
CA MET A 58 -3.77 2.49 -4.15
C MET A 58 -2.28 2.43 -4.48
N LEU A 59 -1.46 2.01 -3.53
CA LEU A 59 -0.02 1.82 -3.72
C LEU A 59 0.28 0.80 -4.83
N SER A 60 -0.44 -0.32 -4.88
CA SER A 60 -0.23 -1.29 -5.96
C SER A 60 -0.61 -0.70 -7.33
N VAL A 61 -1.70 0.08 -7.39
CA VAL A 61 -2.11 0.78 -8.62
C VAL A 61 -1.06 1.79 -9.06
N TRP A 62 -0.51 2.59 -8.14
CA TRP A 62 0.55 3.57 -8.47
C TRP A 62 1.86 2.91 -8.91
N CYS A 63 2.17 1.72 -8.39
CA CYS A 63 3.30 0.92 -8.86
C CYS A 63 3.02 0.18 -10.18
N GLY A 64 1.87 0.42 -10.83
CA GLY A 64 1.52 -0.14 -12.14
C GLY A 64 0.89 -1.54 -12.10
N ALA A 65 0.31 -1.96 -10.97
CA ALA A 65 -0.34 -3.26 -10.87
C ALA A 65 -1.62 -3.33 -11.72
N ASN A 66 -1.61 -4.18 -12.75
CA ASN A 66 -2.80 -4.47 -13.58
C ASN A 66 -3.70 -5.61 -13.03
N ARG A 67 -3.25 -6.33 -11.99
CA ARG A 67 -3.94 -7.47 -11.38
C ARG A 67 -3.66 -7.46 -9.88
N PHE A 68 -4.60 -7.95 -9.08
CA PHE A 68 -4.44 -8.03 -7.62
C PHE A 68 -3.20 -8.82 -7.20
N GLU A 69 -2.84 -9.86 -7.95
CA GLU A 69 -1.65 -10.69 -7.70
C GLU A 69 -0.33 -9.90 -7.76
N HIS A 70 -0.27 -8.84 -8.58
CA HIS A 70 0.93 -7.97 -8.65
C HIS A 70 1.16 -7.21 -7.34
N GLY A 71 0.14 -7.10 -6.48
CA GLY A 71 0.30 -6.57 -5.13
C GLY A 71 1.27 -7.37 -4.26
N GLU A 72 1.54 -8.64 -4.59
CA GLU A 72 2.57 -9.43 -3.89
C GLU A 72 3.99 -8.91 -4.15
N VAL A 73 4.26 -8.31 -5.33
CA VAL A 73 5.57 -7.71 -5.62
C VAL A 73 5.82 -6.52 -4.68
N THR A 74 4.84 -5.62 -4.55
CA THR A 74 4.89 -4.50 -3.60
C THR A 74 4.88 -4.96 -2.13
N ARG A 75 4.28 -6.11 -1.84
CA ARG A 75 4.20 -6.69 -0.48
C ARG A 75 5.56 -7.09 0.07
N HIS A 76 6.51 -7.47 -0.78
CA HIS A 76 7.82 -7.92 -0.34
C HIS A 76 8.86 -6.81 -0.28
N ASP A 77 8.59 -5.64 -0.84
CA ASP A 77 9.51 -4.49 -0.82
C ASP A 77 9.60 -3.86 0.59
N PRO A 78 10.80 -3.81 1.19
CA PRO A 78 11.00 -3.24 2.52
C PRO A 78 11.00 -1.70 2.54
N VAL A 79 11.40 -1.05 1.45
CA VAL A 79 11.46 0.42 1.35
C VAL A 79 10.05 0.99 1.32
N LEU A 80 9.14 0.39 0.56
CA LEU A 80 7.72 0.81 0.56
C LEU A 80 7.08 0.65 1.94
N LYS A 81 7.35 -0.46 2.64
CA LYS A 81 6.84 -0.67 4.00
C LYS A 81 7.28 0.44 4.93
N ARG A 82 8.56 0.80 4.90
CA ARG A 82 9.11 1.89 5.72
C ARG A 82 8.53 3.24 5.33
N THR A 83 8.42 3.52 4.03
CA THR A 83 7.92 4.78 3.48
C THR A 83 6.47 5.05 3.90
N PHE A 84 5.62 4.01 3.88
CA PHE A 84 4.21 4.12 4.26
C PHE A 84 3.93 3.74 5.73
N GLY A 85 4.95 3.42 6.52
CA GLY A 85 4.79 3.03 7.93
C GLY A 85 4.03 1.72 8.15
N ILE A 86 4.00 0.82 7.15
CA ILE A 86 3.24 -0.42 7.19
C ILE A 86 4.13 -1.56 7.68
N ASN A 87 3.91 -2.02 8.91
CA ASN A 87 4.67 -3.15 9.49
C ASN A 87 4.47 -4.46 8.72
N ARG A 88 3.24 -4.74 8.28
CA ARG A 88 2.90 -5.96 7.56
C ARG A 88 1.90 -5.67 6.46
N MET A 89 2.35 -5.79 5.21
CA MET A 89 1.45 -5.70 4.06
C MET A 89 0.55 -6.94 3.98
N ALA A 90 -0.75 -6.69 3.78
CA ALA A 90 -1.75 -7.72 3.65
C ALA A 90 -1.60 -8.49 2.34
N ASN A 91 -2.18 -9.69 2.27
CA ASN A 91 -2.26 -10.43 1.02
C ASN A 91 -3.34 -9.83 0.11
N PHE A 92 -3.17 -9.94 -1.20
CA PHE A 92 -4.14 -9.42 -2.17
C PHE A 92 -5.57 -9.98 -1.97
N LYS A 93 -5.72 -11.22 -1.47
CA LYS A 93 -7.03 -11.80 -1.14
C LYS A 93 -7.75 -11.03 -0.03
N THR A 94 -7.01 -10.48 0.93
CA THR A 94 -7.58 -9.64 1.99
C THR A 94 -8.12 -8.34 1.41
N VAL A 95 -7.39 -7.73 0.49
CA VAL A 95 -7.80 -6.50 -0.22
C VAL A 95 -9.05 -6.76 -1.07
N MET A 96 -9.09 -7.86 -1.85
CA MET A 96 -10.27 -8.22 -2.65
C MET A 96 -11.53 -8.39 -1.79
N ARG A 97 -11.40 -9.06 -0.64
CA ARG A 97 -12.52 -9.22 0.29
C ARG A 97 -13.02 -7.88 0.82
N GLN A 98 -12.11 -6.96 1.19
CA GLN A 98 -12.48 -5.64 1.68
C GLN A 98 -13.20 -4.80 0.61
N LEU A 99 -12.70 -4.82 -0.63
CA LEU A 99 -13.34 -4.13 -1.76
C LEU A 99 -14.73 -4.72 -2.06
N GLY A 100 -14.89 -6.04 -1.91
CA GLY A 100 -16.20 -6.69 -2.00
C GLY A 100 -17.20 -6.17 -0.95
N ILE A 101 -16.76 -5.98 0.30
CA ILE A 101 -17.60 -5.43 1.38
C ILE A 101 -17.94 -3.95 1.11
N LEU A 102 -16.95 -3.17 0.67
CA LEU A 102 -17.13 -1.75 0.30
C LEU A 102 -18.20 -1.55 -0.76
N ARG A 103 -18.31 -2.47 -1.74
CA ARG A 103 -19.37 -2.42 -2.75
C ARG A 103 -20.78 -2.43 -2.14
N TYR A 104 -20.99 -3.17 -1.07
CA TYR A 104 -22.28 -3.21 -0.36
C TYR A 104 -22.48 -2.02 0.58
N PHE A 105 -21.40 -1.40 1.05
CA PHE A 105 -21.47 -0.24 1.93
C PHE A 105 -21.79 1.07 1.19
N CYS A 106 -21.29 1.23 -0.05
CA CYS A 106 -21.50 2.43 -0.86
C CYS A 106 -22.75 2.37 -1.77
N SER A 107 -23.56 1.30 -1.71
CA SER A 107 -24.82 1.18 -2.47
C SER A 107 -26.00 1.51 -1.57
#